data_AF-A0A6J4H8T1-F1
#
_entry.id   AF-A0A6J4H8T1-F1
#
_cell.length_a   1.000
_cell.length_b   1.000
_cell.length_c   1.000
_cell.angle_alpha   90.00
_cell.angle_beta   90.00
_cell.angle_gamma   90.00
#
_symmetry.space_group_name_H-M   'P 1'
#
loop_
_entity.id
_entity.type
_entity.pdbx_description
1 polymer ?
#
loop_
_entity_poly.entity_id
_entity_poly.type
_entity_poly.pdbx_seq_one_letter_code
_entity_poly.pdbx_strand_id
1 'polypeptide(L)' 'MAADKKALIVWGGWDGHEPEQVARIFHETLSSHGFDVEVSDTLDAYKDGEKLKTLDLI' A
#
# COMPACT_ATOMS: atom_id res chain seq x y z
N MET A 1 -4.77 17.95 -14.63
CA MET A 1 -5.08 17.17 -13.41
C MET A 1 -3.78 16.54 -12.98
N ALA A 2 -3.36 16.70 -11.72
CA ALA A 2 -2.16 16.03 -11.24
C ALA A 2 -2.33 14.52 -11.46
N ALA A 3 -1.32 13.82 -11.96
CA ALA A 3 -1.40 12.38 -12.10
C ALA A 3 -1.67 11.76 -10.73
N ASP A 4 -2.68 10.89 -10.61
CA ASP A 4 -3.01 10.21 -9.37
C ASP A 4 -1.77 9.46 -8.86
N LYS A 5 -1.31 9.84 -7.67
CA LYS A 5 -0.12 9.27 -7.01
C LYS A 5 -0.43 7.83 -6.62
N LYS A 6 0.47 6.87 -6.87
CA LYS A 6 0.21 5.45 -6.60
C LYS A 6 0.98 4.95 -5.38
N ALA A 7 0.31 4.27 -4.47
CA ALA A 7 0.91 3.66 -3.28
C ALA A 7 0.56 2.18 -3.16
N LEU A 8 1.49 1.40 -2.62
CA LEU A 8 1.26 0.01 -2.22
C LEU A 8 1.55 -0.13 -0.73
N ILE A 9 0.59 -0.61 0.04
CA ILE A 9 0.79 -1.01 1.44
C ILE A 9 0.90 -2.54 1.47
N VAL A 10 2.03 -3.05 1.90
CA VAL A 10 2.18 -4.49 2.17
C VAL A 10 2.24 -4.71 3.67
N TRP A 11 1.35 -5.54 4.19
CA TRP A 11 1.34 -5.91 5.60
C TRP A 11 1.44 -7.43 5.75
N GLY A 12 1.85 -7.83 6.94
CA GLY A 12 2.02 -9.20 7.37
C GLY A 12 2.55 -9.19 8.80
N GLY A 13 2.68 -10.35 9.43
CA GLY A 13 3.18 -10.43 10.80
C GLY A 13 2.49 -11.51 11.60
N TRP A 14 2.37 -11.27 12.90
CA TRP A 14 1.88 -12.22 13.89
C TRP A 14 0.82 -11.56 14.79
N ASP A 15 0.00 -12.39 15.42
CA ASP A 15 -1.07 -11.96 16.33
C ASP A 15 -0.52 -11.22 17.56
N GLY A 16 -0.65 -9.90 17.58
CA GLY A 16 -0.19 -9.04 18.68
C GLY A 16 0.52 -7.76 18.23
N HIS A 17 0.95 -7.69 16.97
CA HIS A 17 1.58 -6.48 16.38
C HIS A 17 0.60 -5.65 15.53
N GLU A 18 -0.68 -6.04 15.47
CA GLU A 18 -1.79 -5.32 14.81
C GLU A 18 -1.47 -4.67 13.43
N PRO A 19 -0.76 -5.35 12.52
CA PRO A 19 -0.31 -4.74 11.27
C PRO A 19 -1.46 -4.43 10.30
N GLU A 20 -2.52 -5.23 10.32
CA GLU A 20 -3.71 -5.02 9.49
C GLU A 20 -4.44 -3.72 9.85
N GLN A 21 -4.60 -3.45 11.15
CA GLN A 21 -5.23 -2.23 11.65
C GLN A 21 -4.45 -0.99 11.19
N VAL A 22 -3.13 -1.03 11.30
CA VAL A 22 -2.25 0.06 10.86
C VAL A 22 -2.32 0.23 9.33
N ALA A 23 -2.31 -0.87 8.57
CA ALA A 23 -2.46 -0.83 7.12
C ALA A 23 -3.77 -0.14 6.70
N ARG A 24 -4.88 -0.42 7.41
CA ARG A 24 -6.18 0.23 7.14
C ARG A 24 -6.15 1.73 7.43
N ILE A 25 -5.53 2.15 8.55
CA ILE A 25 -5.39 3.58 8.90
C ILE A 25 -4.62 4.33 7.81
N PHE A 26 -3.51 3.76 7.34
CA PHE A 26 -2.70 4.39 6.29
C PHE A 26 -3.37 4.37 4.92
N HIS A 27 -4.11 3.32 4.58
CA HIS A 27 -4.94 3.29 3.38
C HIS A 27 -5.91 4.48 3.36
N GLU A 28 -6.72 4.64 4.41
CA GLU A 28 -7.67 5.76 4.52
C GLU A 28 -6.97 7.13 4.47
N THR A 29 -5.83 7.25 5.16
CA THR A 29 -5.04 8.47 5.18
C THR A 29 -4.53 8.81 3.78
N LEU A 30 -3.89 7.89 3.07
CA LEU A 30 -3.33 8.13 1.74
C LEU A 30 -4.43 8.38 0.71
N SER A 31 -5.52 7.61 0.73
CA SER A 31 -6.66 7.82 -0.17
C SER A 31 -7.30 9.21 0.03
N SER A 32 -7.43 9.69 1.27
CA SER A 32 -7.93 11.05 1.52
C SER A 32 -7.01 12.17 1.00
N HIS A 33 -5.73 11.86 0.78
CA HIS A 33 -4.74 12.77 0.18
C HIS A 33 -4.60 12.59 -1.35
N GLY A 34 -5.48 11.80 -1.98
CA GLY A 34 -5.52 11.64 -3.43
C GLY A 34 -4.53 10.60 -3.98
N PHE A 35 -4.11 9.63 -3.15
CA PHE A 35 -3.40 8.45 -3.65
C PHE A 35 -4.37 7.36 -4.11
N ASP A 36 -4.00 6.68 -5.20
CA ASP A 36 -4.49 5.36 -5.58
C ASP A 36 -3.71 4.31 -4.76
N VAL A 37 -4.38 3.67 -3.80
CA VAL A 37 -3.73 2.82 -2.78
C VAL A 37 -4.14 1.38 -2.97
N GLU A 38 -3.16 0.50 -3.14
CA GLU A 38 -3.32 -0.96 -3.09
C GLU A 38 -2.87 -1.49 -1.73
N VAL A 39 -3.58 -2.48 -1.18
CA VAL A 39 -3.19 -3.16 0.07
C VAL A 39 -3.02 -4.66 -0.20
N SER A 40 -1.89 -5.22 0.21
CA SER A 40 -1.58 -6.65 0.09
C SER A 40 -1.16 -7.23 1.44
N ASP A 41 -1.63 -8.44 1.75
CA ASP A 41 -1.26 -9.24 2.92
C ASP A 41 -0.20 -10.31 2.58
N THR A 42 0.36 -10.25 1.37
CA THR A 42 1.36 -11.19 0.86
C THR A 42 2.51 -10.49 0.16
N LEU A 43 3.71 -11.10 0.24
CA LEU A 43 4.91 -10.67 -0.49
C LEU A 43 4.80 -10.85 -2.01
N ASP A 44 3.76 -11.52 -2.49
CA ASP A 44 3.49 -11.66 -3.93
C ASP A 44 3.30 -10.33 -4.65
N ALA A 45 2.92 -9.27 -3.91
CA ALA A 45 2.86 -7.91 -4.44
C ALA A 45 4.20 -7.40 -5.01
N TYR A 46 5.33 -7.99 -4.58
CA TYR A 46 6.66 -7.62 -5.06
C TYR A 46 7.12 -8.37 -6.33
N LYS A 47 6.35 -9.35 -6.82
CA LYS A 47 6.75 -10.17 -7.97
C LYS A 47 6.73 -9.43 -9.30
N ASP A 48 5.92 -8.38 -9.42
CA ASP A 48 5.82 -7.57 -10.64
C ASP A 48 6.73 -6.34 -10.56
N GLY A 49 7.99 -6.51 -10.93
CA GLY A 49 8.99 -5.44 -10.88
C GLY A 49 8.70 -4.27 -11.82
N GLU A 50 7.95 -4.46 -12.91
CA GLU A 50 7.57 -3.37 -13.80
C GLU A 50 6.49 -2.50 -13.15
N LYS A 51 5.49 -3.12 -12.51
CA LYS A 51 4.50 -2.42 -11.69
C LYS A 51 5.15 -1.63 -10.55
N LEU A 52 6.08 -2.23 -9.80
CA LEU A 52 6.72 -1.57 -8.65
C LEU A 52 7.39 -0.25 -9.03
N LYS A 53 8.02 -0.17 -10.21
CA LYS A 53 8.66 1.06 -10.71
C LYS A 53 7.67 2.18 -11.03
N THR A 54 6.38 1.87 -11.16
CA THR A 54 5.32 2.86 -11.41
C THR A 54 4.72 3.45 -10.13
N LEU A 55 5.07 2.89 -8.97
CA LEU A 55 4.58 3.36 -7.67
C LEU A 55 5.39 4.57 -7.19
N ASP A 56 4.70 5.53 -6.57
CA ASP A 56 5.31 6.68 -5.93
C ASP A 56 5.73 6.39 -4.48
N LEU A 57 5.09 5.39 -3.86
CA LEU A 57 5.29 5.00 -2.46
C LEU A 57 5.04 3.50 -2.28
N ILE A 58 5.88 2.86 -1.48
CA ILE A 58 5.71 1.50 -0.95
C ILE A 58 6.06 1.53 0.53
#